data_AF-A0A920DYS0-F1
#
_entry.id   AF-A0A920DYS0-F1
#
_cell.length_a   1.000
_cell.length_b   1.000
_cell.length_c   1.000
_cell.angle_alpha   90.00
_cell.angle_beta   90.00
_cell.angle_gamma   90.00
#
_symmetry.space_group_name_H-M   'P 1'
#
loop_
_entity.id
_entity.type
_entity.pdbx_description
1 polymer ?
#
loop_
_entity_poly.entity_id
_entity_poly.type
_entity_poly.pdbx_seq_one_letter_code
_entity_poly.pdbx_strand_id
1 'polypeptide(L)' 'MDIRQIVMVSSLRDPIVNDLCNLFECKVAFNDPGVAHFGLENAVIPIGTDFLEVVSPVKKIQQLEVL' A
#
# COMPACT_ATOMS: atom_id res chain seq x y z
N MET A 1 -12.91 17.57 12.79
CA MET A 1 -12.51 16.85 11.56
C MET A 1 -11.43 15.91 12.00
N ASP A 2 -11.61 14.61 11.78
CA ASP A 2 -10.64 13.58 12.15
C ASP A 2 -9.97 13.04 10.88
N ILE A 3 -8.73 12.58 11.01
CA ILE A 3 -7.97 11.98 9.90
C ILE A 3 -8.46 10.55 9.74
N ARG A 4 -9.01 10.22 8.56
CA ARG A 4 -9.54 8.87 8.28
C ARG A 4 -8.50 7.86 7.80
N GLN A 5 -7.42 8.34 7.19
CA GLN A 5 -6.42 7.47 6.59
C GLN A 5 -5.08 8.19 6.42
N ILE A 6 -4.00 7.43 6.59
CA ILE A 6 -2.64 7.82 6.22
C ILE A 6 -2.17 6.89 5.11
N VAL A 7 -1.63 7.45 4.02
CA VAL A 7 -1.12 6.69 2.88
C VAL A 7 0.39 6.82 2.80
N MET A 8 1.09 5.69 2.74
CA MET A 8 2.53 5.58 2.59
C MET A 8 2.87 4.99 1.23
N VAL A 9 3.81 5.62 0.52
CA VAL A 9 4.34 5.08 -0.74
C VAL A 9 5.64 4.31 -0.49
N SER A 10 5.77 3.15 -1.11
CA SER A 10 6.98 2.33 -1.04
C SER A 10 7.18 1.55 -2.34
N SER A 11 8.42 1.16 -2.66
CA SER A 11 8.71 0.16 -3.71
C SER A 11 8.63 -1.29 -3.18
N LEU A 12 8.50 -1.44 -1.86
CA LEU A 12 8.49 -2.72 -1.15
C LEU A 12 7.18 -2.88 -0.39
N ARG A 13 6.05 -3.08 -1.09
CA ARG A 13 4.74 -3.22 -0.44
C ARG A 13 4.73 -4.32 0.62
N ASP A 14 4.98 -5.56 0.21
CA ASP A 14 4.76 -6.73 1.06
C ASP A 14 5.67 -6.76 2.29
N PRO A 15 6.97 -6.41 2.19
CA PRO A 15 7.82 -6.28 3.38
C PRO A 15 7.28 -5.25 4.39
N ILE A 16 6.92 -4.04 3.93
CA ILE A 16 6.42 -2.97 4.80
C ILE A 16 5.09 -3.35 5.43
N VAL A 17 4.17 -3.94 4.65
CA VAL A 17 2.87 -4.42 5.15
C VAL A 17 3.05 -5.51 6.20
N ASN A 18 3.97 -6.46 5.98
CA ASN A 18 4.26 -7.49 6.97
C ASN A 18 4.82 -6.91 8.26
N ASP A 19 5.78 -5.99 8.18
CA ASP A 19 6.37 -5.34 9.35
C ASP A 19 5.32 -4.56 10.15
N LEU A 20 4.45 -3.81 9.47
CA LEU A 20 3.35 -3.06 10.09
C LEU A 20 2.30 -3.97 10.72
N CYS A 21 1.88 -5.02 10.01
CA CYS A 21 0.93 -6.01 10.55
C CYS A 21 1.49 -6.69 11.80
N ASN A 22 2.77 -7.05 11.79
CA ASN A 22 3.44 -7.65 12.94
C ASN A 22 3.57 -6.67 14.11
N LEU A 23 3.95 -5.41 13.84
CA LEU A 23 4.14 -4.38 14.86
C LEU A 23 2.84 -4.02 15.58
N PHE A 24 1.75 -3.90 14.82
CA PHE A 24 0.44 -3.49 15.35
C PHE A 24 -0.49 -4.67 15.66
N GLU A 25 0.01 -5.91 15.55
CA GLU A 25 -0.75 -7.14 15.78
C GLU A 25 -2.08 -7.20 14.99
N CYS A 26 -2.03 -6.78 13.74
CA CYS A 26 -3.19 -6.68 12.86
C CYS A 26 -2.98 -7.45 11.55
N LYS A 27 -3.97 -7.39 10.67
CA LYS A 27 -3.94 -8.02 9.34
C LYS A 27 -4.44 -7.04 8.30
N VAL A 28 -3.99 -7.21 7.06
CA VAL A 28 -4.55 -6.50 5.91
C VAL A 28 -6.07 -6.70 5.87
N ALA A 29 -6.80 -5.60 5.82
CA ALA A 29 -8.26 -5.59 5.71
C ALA A 29 -8.69 -5.68 4.25
N PHE A 30 -7.98 -5.00 3.34
CA PHE A 30 -8.36 -4.92 1.94
C PHE A 30 -7.18 -4.60 1.03
N ASN A 31 -7.12 -5.27 -0.12
CA ASN A 31 -6.28 -4.88 -1.25
C ASN A 31 -7.24 -4.43 -2.36
N ASP A 32 -7.18 -3.16 -2.74
CA ASP A 32 -8.12 -2.58 -3.70
C ASP A 32 -7.67 -2.87 -5.14
N PRO A 33 -8.40 -3.71 -5.91
CA PRO A 33 -8.06 -3.92 -7.31
C PRO A 33 -8.26 -2.67 -8.17
N GLY A 34 -9.04 -1.69 -7.71
CA GLY A 34 -9.29 -0.43 -8.42
C GLY A 34 -8.04 0.42 -8.62
N VAL A 35 -7.05 0.32 -7.72
CA VAL A 35 -5.81 1.11 -7.84
C VAL A 35 -4.92 0.64 -9.00
N ALA A 36 -5.15 -0.56 -9.53
CA ALA A 36 -4.44 -1.08 -10.70
C ALA A 36 -4.66 -0.23 -11.95
N HIS A 37 -5.80 0.47 -12.07
CA HIS A 37 -6.03 1.44 -13.15
C HIS A 37 -4.97 2.56 -13.20
N PHE A 38 -4.38 2.89 -12.05
CA PHE A 38 -3.32 3.90 -11.91
C PHE A 38 -1.91 3.30 -11.97
N GLY A 39 -1.78 2.00 -12.28
CA GLY A 39 -0.48 1.31 -12.22
C GLY A 39 0.03 1.12 -10.79
N LEU A 40 -0.88 1.06 -9.82
CA LEU A 40 -0.56 0.85 -8.41
C LEU A 40 -1.13 -0.46 -7.90
N GLU A 41 -0.54 -0.94 -6.82
CA GLU A 41 -1.09 -1.95 -5.95
C GLU A 41 -1.04 -1.42 -4.52
N ASN A 42 -1.99 -1.81 -3.68
CA ASN A 42 -2.05 -1.33 -2.31
C ASN A 42 -2.33 -2.46 -1.31
N ALA A 43 -2.20 -2.11 -0.03
CA ALA A 43 -2.73 -2.87 1.09
C ALA A 43 -3.22 -1.90 2.17
N VAL A 44 -4.48 -2.06 2.57
CA VAL A 44 -5.13 -1.28 3.62
C VAL A 44 -5.11 -2.08 4.93
N ILE A 45 -4.58 -1.46 5.97
CA ILE A 45 -4.35 -2.03 7.30
C ILE A 45 -5.21 -1.24 8.31
N PRO A 46 -6.07 -1.90 9.11
CA PRO A 46 -6.84 -1.23 10.15
C PRO A 46 -5.94 -0.88 11.34
N ILE A 47 -6.02 0.36 11.82
CA ILE A 47 -5.30 0.85 13.01
C ILE A 47 -6.27 1.63 13.89
N GLY A 48 -6.66 1.05 15.03
CA GLY A 48 -7.67 1.63 15.91
C GLY A 48 -9.02 1.80 15.20
N THR A 49 -9.44 3.04 14.96
CA THR A 49 -10.69 3.39 14.25
C THR A 49 -10.48 3.82 12.80
N ASP A 50 -9.23 3.88 12.35
CA ASP A 50 -8.82 4.44 11.06
C ASP A 50 -7.91 3.48 10.29
N PHE A 51 -7.34 3.94 9.17
CA PHE A 51 -6.56 3.09 8.28
C PHE A 51 -5.16 3.62 8.00
N LEU A 52 -4.23 2.67 7.88
CA LEU A 52 -2.94 2.88 7.24
C LEU A 52 -2.96 2.16 5.89
N GLU A 53 -2.53 2.83 4.83
CA GLU A 53 -2.44 2.24 3.50
C GLU A 53 -1.00 2.28 3.00
N VAL A 54 -0.52 1.16 2.46
CA VAL A 54 0.75 1.12 1.73
C VAL A 54 0.44 0.98 0.25
N VAL A 55 0.88 1.94 -0.56
CA VAL A 55 0.77 1.90 -2.03
C VAL A 55 2.15 1.67 -2.66
N SER A 56 2.18 0.89 -3.72
CA SER A 56 3.37 0.58 -4.50
C SER A 56 3.07 0.56 -6.00
N PRO A 57 4.02 0.94 -6.86
CA PRO A 57 3.86 0.75 -8.30
C PRO A 57 3.81 -0.75 -8.62
N VAL A 58 2.86 -1.17 -9.46
CA VAL A 58 2.93 -2.51 -10.05
C VAL A 58 4.22 -2.60 -10.86
N LYS A 59 5.00 -3.67 -10.71
CA LYS A 59 6.25 -3.87 -11.47
C LYS A 59 5.96 -3.93 -12.99
N LYS A 60 5.97 -2.77 -13.64
CA LYS A 60 6.27 -2.50 -15.06
C LYS A 60 6.51 -1.00 -15.24
N ILE A 61 7.75 -0.59 -14.99
CA ILE A 61 8.40 0.40 -15.86
C ILE A 61 9.55 -0.38 -16.50
N GLN A 62 9.31 -0.92 -17.70
CA GLN A 62 10.44 -1.11 -18.61
C GLN A 62 11.06 0.28 -18.71
N GLN A 63 12.30 0.43 -18.25
CA GLN A 63 13.10 1.57 -18.65
C GLN A 63 12.94 1.63 -20.17
N LEU A 64 12.28 2.68 -20.65
CA LEU A 64 12.41 3.06 -22.04
C LEU A 64 13.92 3.18 -22.24
N GLU A 65 14.51 2.20 -22.91
CA GLU A 65 15.80 2.34 -23.53
C GLU A 65 15.64 3.57 -24.43
N VAL A 66 16.16 4.70 -23.96
CA VAL A 66 16.30 5.89 -24.78
C VAL A 66 17.36 5.49 -25.80
N LEU A 67 16.89 5.10 -26.99
CA LEU A 67 17.68 5.03 -28.22
C LEU A 67 18.28 6.41 -28.53
#